data_AF-A0AAQ0KLS2-F1
#
_entry.id   AF-A0AAQ0KLS2-F1
#
_cell.length_a   1.000
_cell.length_b   1.000
_cell.length_c   1.000
_cell.angle_alpha   90.00
_cell.angle_beta   90.00
_cell.angle_gamma   90.00
#
_symmetry.space_group_name_H-M   'P 1'
#
loop_
_entity.id
_entity.type
_entity.pdbx_description
1 polymer ?
#
loop_
_entity_poly.entity_id
_entity_poly.type
_entity_poly.pdbx_seq_one_letter_code
_entity_poly.pdbx_strand_id
1 'polypeptide(L)'
;MARLIAILFLAIVMTVTLIRMERSGDLPPLPGREDRSQPEDPLRADQRRCQRMGEAAAKDAECLAIWAETRDRFLGRYPAPASFGPSTSPEAE
;
A
#
# COMPACT_ATOMS: atom_id res chain seq x y z
N MET A 1 -7.11 30.72 28.67
CA MET A 1 -6.11 29.88 27.98
C MET A 1 -5.97 28.49 28.58
N ALA A 2 -5.66 28.33 29.88
CA ALA A 2 -5.46 27.02 30.51
C ALA A 2 -6.63 26.02 30.36
N ARG A 3 -7.89 26.50 30.41
CA ARG A 3 -9.08 25.65 30.25
C ARG A 3 -9.21 25.04 28.85
N LEU A 4 -8.87 25.80 27.81
CA LEU A 4 -8.92 25.30 26.42
C LEU A 4 -7.83 24.26 26.17
N ILE A 5 -6.63 24.48 26.72
CA ILE A 5 -5.52 23.53 26.61
C ILE A 5 -5.89 22.21 27.30
N ALA A 6 -6.51 22.25 28.48
CA ALA A 6 -6.97 21.05 29.18
C ALA A 6 -8.04 20.27 28.41
N ILE A 7 -9.01 20.97 27.80
CA ILE A 7 -10.07 20.34 26.99
C ILE A 7 -9.47 19.67 25.74
N LEU A 8 -8.59 20.36 25.02
CA LEU A 8 -7.92 19.80 23.85
C LEU A 8 -7.06 18.58 24.21
N PHE A 9 -6.32 18.66 25.30
CA PHE A 9 -5.51 17.54 25.80
C PHE A 9 -6.39 16.34 26.13
N LEU A 10 -7.50 16.54 26.84
CA LEU A 10 -8.45 15.47 27.17
C LEU A 10 -9.06 14.85 25.90
N ALA A 11 -9.45 15.67 24.93
CA ALA A 11 -9.99 15.21 23.65
C ALA A 11 -8.98 14.32 22.91
N ILE A 12 -7.71 14.76 22.81
CA ILE A 12 -6.63 13.99 22.17
C ILE A 12 -6.40 12.66 22.89
N VAL A 13 -6.32 12.67 24.23
CA VAL A 13 -6.14 11.46 25.05
C VAL A 13 -7.29 10.47 24.83
N MET A 14 -8.53 10.95 24.76
CA MET A 14 -9.70 10.11 24.49
C MET A 14 -9.62 9.48 23.10
N THR A 15 -9.32 10.27 22.05
CA THR A 15 -9.18 9.74 20.68
C THR A 15 -8.08 8.69 20.58
N VAL A 16 -6.92 8.92 21.20
CA VAL A 16 -5.81 7.95 21.22
C VAL A 16 -6.23 6.66 21.94
N THR A 17 -6.99 6.76 23.03
CA THR A 17 -7.47 5.60 23.79
C THR A 17 -8.45 4.75 22.97
N LEU A 18 -9.41 5.40 22.29
CA LEU A 18 -10.36 4.72 21.40
C LEU A 18 -9.64 3.97 20.26
N ILE A 19 -8.68 4.62 19.58
CA ILE A 19 -7.89 3.96 18.51
C ILE A 19 -7.09 2.79 19.06
N ARG A 20 -6.51 2.93 20.27
CA ARG A 20 -5.76 1.85 20.90
C ARG A 20 -6.67 0.65 21.20
N MET A 21 -7.90 0.88 21.65
CA MET A 21 -8.87 -0.19 21.91
C MET A 21 -9.35 -0.88 20.64
N GLU A 22 -9.62 -0.14 19.55
CA GLU A 22 -9.95 -0.76 18.26
C GLU A 22 -8.81 -1.64 17.73
N ARG A 23 -7.57 -1.21 17.96
CA ARG A 23 -6.36 -1.93 17.52
C ARG A 23 -6.02 -3.13 18.39
N SER A 24 -6.40 -3.15 19.67
CA SER A 24 -6.15 -4.27 20.59
C SER A 24 -7.00 -5.52 20.31
N GLY A 25 -8.00 -5.44 19.43
CA GLY A 25 -8.78 -6.62 19.01
C GLY A 25 -9.86 -7.07 20.00
N ASP A 26 -10.14 -6.29 21.04
CA ASP A 26 -11.22 -6.56 22.01
C ASP A 26 -12.62 -6.13 21.53
N LEU A 27 -12.73 -5.61 20.31
CA LEU A 27 -14.03 -5.34 19.68
C LEU A 27 -14.51 -6.62 18.97
N PRO A 28 -15.78 -7.02 19.16
CA PRO A 28 -16.34 -8.12 18.38
C PRO A 28 -16.17 -7.81 16.88
N PRO A 29 -15.75 -8.79 16.07
CA PRO A 29 -15.51 -8.57 14.66
C PRO A 29 -16.74 -7.94 14.02
N LEU A 30 -16.55 -6.77 13.40
CA LEU A 30 -17.61 -6.08 12.69
C LEU A 30 -18.18 -7.03 11.62
N PRO A 31 -19.50 -7.24 11.58
CA PRO A 31 -20.11 -8.05 10.52
C PRO A 31 -19.80 -7.40 9.17
N GLY A 32 -19.08 -8.11 8.30
CA GLY A 32 -18.62 -7.63 7.00
C GLY A 32 -17.10 -7.43 6.85
N ARG A 33 -16.29 -7.73 7.88
CA ARG A 33 -14.87 -8.03 7.64
C ARG A 33 -14.78 -9.46 7.12
N GLU A 34 -15.15 -9.68 5.85
CA GLU A 34 -14.61 -10.82 5.13
C GLU A 34 -13.08 -10.70 5.21
N ASP A 35 -12.48 -11.55 6.03
CA ASP A 35 -11.08 -11.93 5.90
C ASP A 35 -10.96 -12.73 4.60
N ARG A 36 -11.15 -12.02 3.48
CA ARG A 36 -10.78 -12.52 2.17
C ARG A 36 -9.27 -12.57 2.25
N SER A 37 -8.77 -13.73 2.69
CA SER A 37 -7.41 -14.19 2.40
C SER A 37 -7.21 -13.94 0.92
N GLN A 38 -6.69 -12.76 0.60
CA GLN A 38 -6.33 -12.44 -0.75
C GLN A 38 -5.26 -13.46 -1.10
N PRO A 39 -5.34 -14.09 -2.28
CA PRO A 39 -4.23 -14.89 -2.77
C PRO A 39 -2.95 -14.09 -2.54
N GLU A 40 -1.91 -14.72 -1.99
CA GLU A 40 -0.58 -14.12 -1.86
C GLU A 40 -0.16 -13.62 -3.25
N ASP A 41 -0.44 -12.36 -3.54
CA ASP A 41 -0.14 -11.78 -4.84
C ASP A 41 1.38 -11.60 -4.85
N PRO A 42 2.12 -12.31 -5.71
CA PRO A 42 3.57 -12.16 -5.79
C PRO A 42 3.97 -10.69 -6.00
N LEU A 43 3.12 -9.89 -6.67
CA LEU A 43 3.34 -8.46 -6.84
C LEU A 43 3.43 -7.68 -5.52
N ARG A 44 2.80 -8.16 -4.44
CA ARG A 44 2.83 -7.50 -3.13
C ARG A 44 4.22 -7.55 -2.50
N ALA A 45 4.99 -8.61 -2.75
CA ALA A 45 6.38 -8.70 -2.28
C ALA A 45 7.27 -7.70 -3.01
N ASP A 46 7.11 -7.61 -4.32
CA ASP A 46 7.88 -6.70 -5.18
C ASP A 46 7.52 -5.23 -4.96
N GLN A 47 6.23 -4.91 -4.81
CA GLN A 47 5.78 -3.59 -4.39
C GLN A 47 6.41 -3.17 -3.06
N ARG A 48 6.45 -4.07 -2.06
CA ARG A 48 7.11 -3.77 -0.77
C ARG A 48 8.61 -3.53 -0.93
N ARG A 49 9.28 -4.24 -1.84
CA ARG A 49 10.68 -4.00 -2.16
C ARG A 49 10.87 -2.59 -2.74
N CYS A 50 10.07 -2.21 -3.73
CA CYS A 50 10.09 -0.88 -4.33
C CYS A 50 9.75 0.22 -3.32
N GLN A 51 8.77 0.01 -2.45
CA GLN A 51 8.41 0.97 -1.40
C GLN A 51 9.55 1.22 -0.40
N ARG A 52 10.31 0.17 -0.02
CA ARG A 52 11.47 0.33 0.86
C ARG A 52 12.59 1.17 0.24
N MET A 53 12.68 1.22 -1.09
CA MET A 53 13.65 2.06 -1.80
C MET A 53 13.23 3.53 -1.87
N GLY A 54 11.95 3.85 -1.67
CA GLY A 54 11.45 5.23 -1.64
C GLY A 54 11.65 5.96 -2.97
N GLU A 55 12.26 7.16 -2.93
CA GLU A 55 12.51 7.97 -4.14
C GLU A 55 13.37 7.23 -5.17
N ALA A 56 14.31 6.39 -4.73
CA ALA A 56 15.17 5.64 -5.65
C ALA A 56 14.36 4.73 -6.59
N ALA A 57 13.24 4.16 -6.12
CA ALA A 57 12.34 3.37 -6.95
C ALA A 57 11.66 4.18 -8.06
N ALA A 58 11.50 5.50 -7.90
CA ALA A 58 10.90 6.34 -8.95
C ALA A 58 11.83 6.52 -10.16
N LYS A 59 13.12 6.20 -10.01
CA LYS A 59 14.13 6.24 -11.08
C LYS A 59 14.45 4.83 -11.61
N ASP A 60 13.86 3.79 -11.04
CA ASP A 60 14.10 2.40 -11.36
C ASP A 60 13.00 1.86 -12.30
N ALA A 61 13.42 1.38 -13.48
CA ALA A 61 12.48 0.92 -14.51
C ALA A 61 11.69 -0.33 -14.09
N GLU A 62 12.26 -1.21 -13.28
CA GLU A 62 11.58 -2.41 -12.77
C GLU A 62 10.46 -2.02 -11.81
N CYS A 63 10.74 -1.09 -10.90
CA CYS A 63 9.73 -0.59 -9.95
C CYS A 63 8.60 0.19 -10.62
N LEU A 64 8.90 0.96 -11.66
CA LEU A 64 7.87 1.63 -12.46
C LEU A 64 6.93 0.63 -13.13
N ALA A 65 7.45 -0.49 -13.65
CA ALA A 65 6.65 -1.54 -14.25
C ALA A 65 5.73 -2.23 -13.22
N ILE A 66 6.26 -2.56 -12.04
CA ILE A 66 5.50 -3.16 -10.94
C ILE A 66 4.33 -2.27 -10.53
N TRP A 67 4.54 -0.95 -10.40
CA TRP A 67 3.46 -0.01 -10.06
C TRP A 67 2.42 0.12 -11.17
N ALA A 68 2.84 0.14 -12.44
CA ALA A 68 1.93 0.16 -13.56
C ALA A 68 1.03 -1.09 -13.56
N GLU A 69 1.59 -2.27 -13.39
CA GLU A 69 0.81 -3.52 -13.33
C GLU A 69 -0.12 -3.57 -12.11
N THR A 70 0.35 -3.14 -10.94
CA THR A 70 -0.49 -3.03 -9.73
C THR A 70 -1.71 -2.14 -9.97
N ARG A 71 -1.47 -0.96 -10.54
CA ARG A 71 -2.51 0.02 -10.86
C ARG A 71 -3.49 -0.55 -11.88
N ASP A 72 -2.98 -1.19 -12.92
CA ASP A 72 -3.81 -1.71 -14.00
C ASP A 72 -4.72 -2.84 -13.48
N ARG A 73 -4.20 -3.77 -12.66
CA ARG A 73 -5.01 -4.77 -11.95
C ARG A 73 -6.06 -4.15 -11.03
N PHE A 74 -5.70 -3.14 -10.25
CA PHE A 74 -6.64 -2.44 -9.37
C PHE A 74 -7.78 -1.79 -10.15
N LEU A 75 -7.47 -1.24 -11.32
CA LEU A 75 -8.45 -0.62 -12.22
C LEU A 75 -9.18 -1.65 -13.10
N GLY A 76 -8.96 -2.94 -12.91
CA GLY A 76 -9.54 -4.00 -13.75
C GLY A 76 -9.06 -3.98 -15.20
N ARG A 77 -8.00 -3.21 -15.50
CA ARG A 77 -7.31 -3.21 -16.78
C ARG A 77 -6.32 -4.36 -16.76
N TYR A 78 -6.74 -5.53 -17.23
CA TYR A 78 -5.79 -6.61 -17.44
C TYR A 78 -4.93 -6.26 -18.66
N PRO A 79 -3.60 -6.10 -18.54
CA PRO A 79 -2.78 -6.07 -19.74
C PRO A 79 -3.00 -7.41 -20.44
N ALA A 80 -3.38 -7.36 -21.73
CA ALA A 80 -3.21 -8.51 -22.60
C ALA A 80 -1.77 -9.01 -22.40
N PRO A 81 -1.51 -10.33 -22.30
CA PRO A 81 -0.20 -10.86 -21.90
C PRO A 81 0.88 -10.20 -22.74
N ALA A 82 1.67 -9.32 -22.11
CA ALA A 82 2.77 -8.66 -22.75
C ALA A 82 3.76 -9.75 -23.15
N SER A 83 3.91 -9.98 -24.44
CA SER A 83 5.03 -10.73 -24.98
C SER A 83 6.29 -10.06 -24.46
N PHE A 84 6.97 -10.69 -23.51
CA PHE A 84 8.35 -10.36 -23.14
C PHE A 84 9.24 -10.62 -24.35
N GLY A 85 9.22 -9.70 -25.31
CA GLY A 85 10.26 -9.61 -26.32
C GLY A 85 11.48 -8.99 -25.65
N PRO A 86 12.66 -9.64 -25.63
CA PRO A 86 13.86 -9.00 -25.15
C PRO A 86 14.07 -7.74 -26.00
N SER A 87 14.07 -6.57 -25.33
CA SER A 87 14.47 -5.32 -25.97
C SER A 87 15.97 -5.38 -26.15
N THR A 88 16.40 -5.95 -27.27
CA THR A 88 17.75 -5.76 -27.81
C THR A 88 17.84 -4.31 -28.22
N SER A 89 18.54 -3.50 -27.43
CA SER A 89 18.98 -2.17 -27.83
C SER A 89 19.80 -2.27 -29.12
N PRO A 90 19.67 -1.33 -30.08
CA PRO A 90 20.54 -1.32 -31.25
C PRO A 90 21.95 -0.90 -30.84
N GLU A 91 22.92 -1.68 -31.28
CA GLU A 91 24.35 -1.38 -31.35
C GLU A 91 24.57 0.06 -31.83
N ALA A 92 25.35 0.82 -31.07
CA ALA A 92 25.96 2.05 -31.54
C ALA A 92 27.10 1.70 -32.49
N GLU A 93 27.09 2.38 -33.63
CA GLU A 93 28.12 2.49 -34.66
C GLU A 93 29.53 2.75 -34.11
#